data_AF-A0A916ZBS8-F1
#
_entry.id   AF-A0A916ZBS8-F1
#
_cell.length_a   1.000
_cell.length_b   1.000
_cell.length_c   1.000
_cell.angle_alpha   90.00
_cell.angle_beta   90.00
_cell.angle_gamma   90.00
#
_symmetry.space_group_name_H-M   'P 1'
#
loop_
_entity.id
_entity.type
_entity.pdbx_description
1 polymer ?
#
loop_
_entity_poly.entity_id
_entity_poly.type
_entity_poly.pdbx_seq_one_letter_code
_entity_poly.pdbx_strand_id
1 'polypeptide(L)'
;MPFIPNFPASFLEEHRRWHHVNHHNNPASLPIGYGANFLDFHRQYLAKVLPWYQQQGYDMRLVAPWQEVPEQIRSAPCYDRAAEMRIRNNPESFATADELGRFLEASNLHGCIHEIGAALYGEPDLNDFDVAPHSTIFYNIHGMIEQWYQNWERAKGLRLNSVRGAKKRDSGLTGRRTGGLRGAARRKSKLLRRSGAGKLRRRVGGKPGQTTGNRKPGKVKGNLWMRPAARPQLRIKGGEGKTASAAKRPLTARRLAGRGRRTIP
;
A
#
# COMPACT_ATOMS: atom_id res chain seq x y z
N MET A 1 7.64 18.90 2.70
CA MET A 1 8.38 17.99 3.59
C MET A 1 7.54 16.74 3.74
N PRO A 2 8.09 15.52 3.58
CA PRO A 2 7.30 14.30 3.61
C PRO A 2 7.01 13.81 5.04
N PHE A 3 7.59 14.40 6.08
CA PHE A 3 7.29 14.05 7.47
C PHE A 3 5.97 14.67 7.96
N ILE A 4 5.14 13.86 8.64
CA ILE A 4 3.87 14.27 9.25
C ILE A 4 4.09 14.63 10.73
N PRO A 5 3.95 15.90 11.13
CA PRO A 5 4.12 16.29 12.54
C PRO A 5 3.00 15.74 13.43
N ASN A 6 3.30 15.57 14.72
CA ASN A 6 2.36 15.13 15.76
C ASN A 6 1.60 13.83 15.43
N PHE A 7 2.23 12.93 14.68
CA PHE A 7 1.61 11.69 14.28
C PHE A 7 1.30 10.79 15.51
N PRO A 8 0.09 10.23 15.62
CA PRO A 8 -0.31 9.46 16.79
C PRO A 8 0.52 8.18 16.94
N ALA A 9 1.14 8.01 18.12
CA ALA A 9 1.88 6.80 18.44
C ALA A 9 1.01 5.52 18.36
N SER A 10 -0.30 5.64 18.58
CA SER A 10 -1.25 4.53 18.42
C SER A 10 -1.34 4.03 16.97
N PHE A 11 -1.23 4.90 15.99
CA PHE A 11 -1.23 4.51 14.57
C PHE A 11 0.10 3.85 14.18
N LEU A 12 1.23 4.31 14.75
CA LEU A 12 2.51 3.60 14.57
C LEU A 12 2.45 2.20 15.18
N GLU A 13 1.95 2.07 16.40
CA GLU A 13 1.88 0.78 17.09
C GLU A 13 0.95 -0.21 16.38
N GLU A 14 -0.19 0.26 15.84
CA GLU A 14 -1.08 -0.58 15.05
C GLU A 14 -0.36 -1.15 13.82
N HIS A 15 0.37 -0.32 13.08
CA HIS A 15 1.13 -0.69 11.90
C HIS A 15 2.29 -1.65 12.23
N ARG A 16 3.13 -1.26 13.20
CA ARG A 16 4.22 -2.09 13.74
C ARG A 16 3.71 -3.47 14.12
N ARG A 17 2.66 -3.54 14.94
CA ARG A 17 2.14 -4.82 15.44
C ARG A 17 1.67 -5.71 14.29
N TRP A 18 0.99 -5.15 13.29
CA TRP A 18 0.55 -5.93 12.14
C TRP A 18 1.74 -6.48 11.35
N HIS A 19 2.74 -5.65 11.03
CA HIS A 19 3.93 -6.10 10.31
C HIS A 19 4.76 -7.08 11.12
N HIS A 20 4.96 -6.90 12.42
CA HIS A 20 5.71 -7.84 13.25
C HIS A 20 5.08 -9.23 13.32
N VAL A 21 3.75 -9.32 13.21
CA VAL A 21 3.03 -10.60 13.20
C VAL A 21 3.01 -11.24 11.81
N ASN A 22 2.92 -10.43 10.75
CA ASN A 22 2.67 -10.92 9.39
C ASN A 22 3.88 -10.82 8.46
N HIS A 23 4.98 -10.20 8.86
CA HIS A 23 6.15 -10.06 7.99
C HIS A 23 6.79 -11.41 7.69
N HIS A 24 7.09 -11.63 6.41
CA HIS A 24 7.72 -12.83 5.93
C HIS A 24 8.97 -12.48 5.12
N ASN A 25 10.13 -12.99 5.56
CA ASN A 25 11.42 -12.73 4.90
C ASN A 25 11.54 -13.34 3.50
N ASN A 26 10.65 -14.28 3.15
CA ASN A 26 10.65 -14.95 1.85
C ASN A 26 9.34 -14.70 1.12
N PRO A 27 9.30 -13.74 0.17
CA PRO A 27 8.12 -13.44 -0.63
C PRO A 27 7.63 -14.63 -1.47
N ALA A 28 8.52 -15.60 -1.78
CA ALA A 28 8.14 -16.80 -2.52
C ALA A 28 7.32 -17.81 -1.69
N SER A 29 7.20 -17.64 -0.38
CA SER A 29 6.53 -18.57 0.52
C SER A 29 5.52 -17.89 1.45
N LEU A 30 4.74 -16.94 0.92
CA LEU A 30 3.67 -16.29 1.67
C LEU A 30 2.50 -17.28 1.93
N PRO A 31 1.96 -17.35 3.16
CA PRO A 31 0.89 -18.26 3.50
C PRO A 31 -0.42 -17.87 2.80
N ILE A 32 -1.32 -18.85 2.63
CA ILE A 32 -2.67 -18.61 2.11
C ILE A 32 -3.39 -17.62 3.03
N GLY A 33 -4.01 -16.60 2.45
CA GLY A 33 -4.73 -15.54 3.16
C GLY A 33 -3.88 -14.33 3.48
N TYR A 34 -2.54 -14.41 3.36
CA TYR A 34 -1.64 -13.27 3.58
C TYR A 34 -2.01 -12.07 2.71
N GLY A 35 -2.21 -12.29 1.41
CA GLY A 35 -2.42 -11.19 0.46
C GLY A 35 -3.72 -10.44 0.73
N ALA A 36 -4.78 -11.17 1.10
CA ALA A 36 -6.06 -10.56 1.45
C ALA A 36 -5.94 -9.76 2.75
N ASN A 37 -5.27 -10.32 3.76
CA ASN A 37 -5.02 -9.62 5.02
C ASN A 37 -4.16 -8.37 4.82
N PHE A 38 -3.15 -8.40 3.96
CA PHE A 38 -2.31 -7.26 3.60
C PHE A 38 -3.15 -6.11 3.01
N LEU A 39 -3.96 -6.42 1.99
CA LEU A 39 -4.81 -5.44 1.33
C LEU A 39 -5.86 -4.85 2.28
N ASP A 40 -6.57 -5.71 3.01
CA ASP A 40 -7.63 -5.28 3.93
C ASP A 40 -7.08 -4.48 5.11
N PHE A 41 -5.91 -4.84 5.63
CA PHE A 41 -5.25 -4.08 6.70
C PHE A 41 -4.92 -2.66 6.23
N HIS A 42 -4.20 -2.50 5.12
CA HIS A 42 -3.78 -1.18 4.65
C HIS A 42 -4.98 -0.31 4.26
N ARG A 43 -6.02 -0.88 3.65
CA ARG A 43 -7.29 -0.20 3.40
C ARG A 43 -7.90 0.38 4.68
N GLN A 44 -8.03 -0.45 5.72
CA GLN A 44 -8.60 -0.02 7.01
C GLN A 44 -7.71 0.99 7.71
N TYR A 45 -6.39 0.83 7.61
CA TYR A 45 -5.42 1.75 8.18
C TYR A 45 -5.57 3.15 7.55
N LEU A 46 -5.58 3.24 6.22
CA LEU A 46 -5.80 4.51 5.51
C LEU A 46 -7.14 5.15 5.87
N ALA A 47 -8.20 4.35 6.00
CA ALA A 47 -9.54 4.81 6.38
C ALA A 47 -9.60 5.41 7.80
N LYS A 48 -8.66 5.07 8.69
CA LYS A 48 -8.54 5.66 10.04
C LYS A 48 -7.65 6.89 10.04
N VAL A 49 -6.49 6.81 9.37
CA VAL A 49 -5.46 7.85 9.46
C VAL A 49 -5.79 9.07 8.61
N LEU A 50 -6.32 8.89 7.38
CA LEU A 50 -6.59 10.03 6.49
C LEU A 50 -7.64 11.01 7.08
N PRO A 51 -8.74 10.57 7.73
CA PRO A 51 -9.63 11.48 8.44
C PRO A 51 -8.95 12.23 9.59
N TRP A 52 -8.10 11.56 10.38
CA TRP A 52 -7.32 12.22 11.43
C TRP A 52 -6.38 13.29 10.84
N TYR A 53 -5.65 12.94 9.78
CA TYR A 53 -4.74 13.84 9.07
C TYR A 53 -5.47 15.09 8.56
N GLN A 54 -6.65 14.92 7.97
CA GLN A 54 -7.52 16.01 7.53
C GLN A 54 -7.98 16.89 8.71
N GLN A 55 -8.35 16.29 9.84
CA GLN A 55 -8.80 17.02 11.04
C GLN A 55 -7.68 17.85 11.67
N GLN A 56 -6.41 17.49 11.49
CA GLN A 56 -5.28 18.32 11.90
C GLN A 56 -5.08 19.56 11.01
N GLY A 57 -5.84 19.70 9.92
CA GLY A 57 -5.69 20.79 8.96
C GLY A 57 -4.49 20.62 8.02
N TYR A 58 -3.94 19.41 7.93
CA TYR A 58 -2.83 19.12 7.03
C TYR A 58 -3.29 19.08 5.56
N ASP A 59 -2.34 19.36 4.65
CA ASP A 59 -2.63 19.41 3.22
C ASP A 59 -2.86 18.01 2.65
N MET A 60 -4.11 17.71 2.30
CA MET A 60 -4.52 16.43 1.71
C MET A 60 -3.84 16.12 0.38
N ARG A 61 -3.31 17.13 -0.32
CA ARG A 61 -2.57 16.92 -1.58
C ARG A 61 -1.27 16.16 -1.37
N LEU A 62 -0.68 16.24 -0.17
CA LEU A 62 0.58 15.55 0.14
C LEU A 62 0.40 14.04 0.32
N VAL A 63 -0.79 13.61 0.76
CA VAL A 63 -1.16 12.19 0.96
C VAL A 63 -2.07 11.65 -0.14
N ALA A 64 -2.24 12.41 -1.23
CA ALA A 64 -3.06 11.99 -2.36
C ALA A 64 -2.45 10.73 -3.01
N PRO A 65 -3.23 9.68 -3.28
CA PRO A 65 -2.71 8.48 -3.95
C PRO A 65 -1.98 8.83 -5.25
N TRP A 66 -0.84 8.21 -5.49
CA TRP A 66 -0.23 8.27 -6.81
C TRP A 66 -1.16 7.62 -7.83
N GLN A 67 -1.33 8.28 -8.98
CA GLN A 67 -2.10 7.72 -10.10
C GLN A 67 -1.34 6.62 -10.81
N GLU A 68 -0.02 6.70 -10.75
CA GLU A 68 0.94 5.73 -11.27
C GLU A 68 2.24 5.83 -10.49
N VAL A 69 3.05 4.78 -10.54
CA VAL A 69 4.36 4.81 -9.90
C VAL A 69 5.25 5.85 -10.62
N PRO A 70 5.93 6.75 -9.88
CA PRO A 70 6.87 7.70 -10.48
C PRO A 70 7.90 7.03 -11.40
N GLU A 71 8.18 7.63 -12.57
CA GLU A 71 9.06 7.01 -13.59
C GLU A 71 10.49 6.76 -13.07
N GLN A 72 10.98 7.57 -12.13
CA GLN A 72 12.26 7.36 -11.46
C GLN A 72 12.27 6.04 -10.68
N ILE A 73 11.14 5.63 -10.09
CA ILE A 73 10.99 4.32 -9.44
C ILE A 73 10.81 3.24 -10.50
N ARG A 74 10.00 3.49 -11.54
CA ARG A 74 9.77 2.50 -12.62
C ARG A 74 11.03 2.16 -13.42
N SER A 75 12.01 3.06 -13.46
CA SER A 75 13.30 2.86 -14.13
C SER A 75 14.33 2.13 -13.26
N ALA A 76 14.03 1.88 -11.99
CA ALA A 76 14.93 1.16 -11.10
C ALA A 76 15.07 -0.33 -11.50
N PRO A 77 16.26 -0.93 -11.38
CA PRO A 77 16.49 -2.33 -11.75
C PRO A 77 15.63 -3.35 -11.00
N CYS A 78 15.18 -3.03 -9.79
CA CYS A 78 14.33 -3.91 -8.98
C CYS A 78 12.85 -3.91 -9.41
N TYR A 79 12.44 -2.97 -10.27
CA TYR A 79 11.04 -2.69 -10.54
C TYR A 79 10.47 -3.59 -11.63
N ASP A 80 9.47 -4.39 -11.28
CA ASP A 80 8.78 -5.26 -12.25
C ASP A 80 7.68 -4.50 -12.99
N ARG A 81 8.02 -3.91 -14.14
CA ARG A 81 7.06 -3.22 -15.02
C ARG A 81 5.97 -4.16 -15.55
N ALA A 82 6.27 -5.44 -15.76
CA ALA A 82 5.28 -6.40 -16.26
C ALA A 82 4.24 -6.71 -15.18
N ALA A 83 4.66 -6.81 -13.91
CA ALA A 83 3.76 -6.95 -12.77
C ALA A 83 2.82 -5.74 -12.64
N GLU A 84 3.34 -4.51 -12.68
CA GLU A 84 2.51 -3.29 -12.65
C GLU A 84 1.47 -3.30 -13.78
N MET A 85 1.90 -3.61 -15.02
CA MET A 85 1.02 -3.66 -16.18
C MET A 85 -0.08 -4.72 -16.05
N ARG A 86 0.24 -5.90 -15.48
CA ARG A 86 -0.76 -6.93 -15.21
C ARG A 86 -1.79 -6.45 -14.19
N ILE A 87 -1.34 -5.83 -13.09
CA ILE A 87 -2.22 -5.30 -12.04
C ILE A 87 -3.17 -4.23 -12.61
N ARG A 88 -2.65 -3.31 -13.42
CA ARG A 88 -3.42 -2.19 -13.97
C ARG A 88 -4.37 -2.61 -15.09
N ASN A 89 -3.90 -3.43 -16.03
CA ASN A 89 -4.62 -3.67 -17.28
C ASN A 89 -5.39 -4.99 -17.29
N ASN A 90 -4.97 -5.97 -16.51
CA ASN A 90 -5.62 -7.29 -16.42
C ASN A 90 -5.94 -7.66 -14.96
N PRO A 91 -6.59 -6.79 -14.17
CA PRO A 91 -6.85 -7.05 -12.76
C PRO A 91 -7.70 -8.32 -12.56
N GLU A 92 -8.61 -8.65 -13.47
CA GLU A 92 -9.41 -9.88 -13.40
C GLU A 92 -8.59 -11.19 -13.52
N SER A 93 -7.31 -11.09 -13.92
CA SER A 93 -6.39 -12.23 -13.98
C SER A 93 -6.05 -12.81 -12.60
N PHE A 94 -6.37 -12.11 -11.52
CA PHE A 94 -6.24 -12.63 -10.15
C PHE A 94 -7.56 -13.29 -9.70
N ALA A 95 -7.47 -14.56 -9.32
CA ALA A 95 -8.62 -15.35 -8.90
C ALA A 95 -9.25 -14.80 -7.62
N THR A 96 -8.42 -14.37 -6.66
CA THR A 96 -8.80 -13.88 -5.33
C THR A 96 -8.01 -12.62 -4.92
N ALA A 97 -8.49 -11.90 -3.90
CA ALA A 97 -7.75 -10.80 -3.29
C ALA A 97 -6.42 -11.28 -2.72
N ASP A 98 -6.41 -12.50 -2.17
CA ASP A 98 -5.19 -13.14 -1.67
C ASP A 98 -4.13 -13.33 -2.77
N GLU A 99 -4.54 -13.75 -3.98
CA GLU A 99 -3.61 -13.88 -5.09
C GLU A 99 -3.05 -12.52 -5.53
N LEU A 100 -3.89 -11.48 -5.61
CA LEU A 100 -3.45 -10.11 -5.91
C LEU A 100 -2.45 -9.59 -4.87
N GLY A 101 -2.79 -9.69 -3.58
CA GLY A 101 -1.93 -9.19 -2.50
C GLY A 101 -0.61 -9.95 -2.41
N ARG A 102 -0.62 -11.27 -2.56
CA ARG A 102 0.63 -12.05 -2.62
C ARG A 102 1.46 -11.72 -3.85
N PHE A 103 0.82 -11.45 -4.99
CA PHE A 103 1.52 -11.07 -6.22
C PHE A 103 2.22 -9.71 -6.10
N LEU A 104 1.59 -8.71 -5.46
CA LEU A 104 2.19 -7.40 -5.18
C LEU A 104 3.51 -7.51 -4.40
N GLU A 105 3.57 -8.42 -3.44
CA GLU A 105 4.72 -8.64 -2.57
C GLU A 105 5.75 -9.58 -3.21
N ALA A 106 5.31 -10.67 -3.83
CA ALA A 106 6.18 -11.69 -4.41
C ALA A 106 6.86 -11.26 -5.73
N SER A 107 6.25 -10.35 -6.49
CA SER A 107 6.88 -9.74 -7.69
C SER A 107 7.98 -8.73 -7.35
N ASN A 108 8.22 -8.48 -6.05
CA ASN A 108 9.09 -7.42 -5.55
C ASN A 108 8.64 -5.99 -5.92
N LEU A 109 7.44 -5.83 -6.50
CA LEU A 109 6.93 -4.53 -6.93
C LEU A 109 6.77 -3.59 -5.73
N HIS A 110 6.07 -4.05 -4.69
CA HIS A 110 5.83 -3.26 -3.47
C HIS A 110 7.14 -2.89 -2.75
N GLY A 111 8.01 -3.88 -2.52
CA GLY A 111 9.30 -3.66 -1.87
C GLY A 111 10.21 -2.69 -2.63
N CYS A 112 10.30 -2.80 -3.96
CA CYS A 112 11.08 -1.89 -4.79
C CYS A 112 10.53 -0.45 -4.74
N ILE A 113 9.20 -0.26 -4.70
CA ILE A 113 8.60 1.07 -4.58
C ILE A 113 9.00 1.74 -3.25
N HIS A 114 8.97 1.00 -2.14
CA HIS A 114 9.44 1.50 -0.84
C HIS A 114 10.93 1.85 -0.89
N GLU A 115 11.77 0.92 -1.36
CA GLU A 115 13.23 1.09 -1.37
C GLU A 115 13.65 2.32 -2.18
N ILE A 116 13.17 2.41 -3.42
CA ILE A 116 13.54 3.50 -4.32
C ILE A 116 12.83 4.79 -3.93
N GLY A 117 11.58 4.74 -3.42
CA GLY A 117 10.89 5.88 -2.86
C GLY A 117 11.65 6.50 -1.68
N ALA A 118 12.12 5.67 -0.75
CA ALA A 118 12.88 6.12 0.40
C ALA A 118 14.16 6.86 -0.02
N ALA A 119 14.88 6.30 -1.00
CA ALA A 119 16.09 6.93 -1.55
C ALA A 119 15.77 8.23 -2.31
N LEU A 120 14.74 8.23 -3.16
CA LEU A 120 14.40 9.36 -4.03
C LEU A 120 13.89 10.58 -3.23
N TYR A 121 13.11 10.35 -2.18
CA TYR A 121 12.51 11.40 -1.38
C TYR A 121 13.32 11.76 -0.12
N GLY A 122 14.43 11.06 0.15
CA GLY A 122 15.26 11.28 1.34
C GLY A 122 14.60 10.82 2.64
N GLU A 123 13.77 9.77 2.56
CA GLU A 123 12.88 9.30 3.63
C GLU A 123 13.23 7.85 4.02
N PRO A 124 14.33 7.62 4.77
CA PRO A 124 14.73 6.27 5.15
C PRO A 124 13.68 5.54 5.98
N ASP A 125 12.88 6.29 6.75
CA ASP A 125 11.77 5.78 7.57
C ASP A 125 10.72 5.05 6.73
N LEU A 126 10.60 5.35 5.43
CA LEU A 126 9.68 4.66 4.53
C LEU A 126 10.00 3.15 4.38
N ASN A 127 11.25 2.74 4.65
CA ASN A 127 11.68 1.35 4.63
C ASN A 127 11.56 0.64 6.00
N ASP A 128 11.11 1.35 7.04
CA ASP A 128 11.02 0.81 8.38
C ASP A 128 9.54 0.62 8.78
N PHE A 129 9.12 -0.63 8.96
CA PHE A 129 7.74 -0.95 9.33
C PHE A 129 7.29 -0.28 10.63
N ASP A 130 8.20 0.13 11.50
CA ASP A 130 7.86 0.73 12.78
C ASP A 130 7.46 2.20 12.66
N VAL A 131 7.91 2.87 11.61
CA VAL A 131 7.81 4.34 11.48
C VAL A 131 7.38 4.82 10.10
N ALA A 132 7.32 3.95 9.08
CA ALA A 132 6.92 4.33 7.71
C ALA A 132 5.64 5.15 7.61
N PRO A 133 4.58 4.91 8.42
CA PRO A 133 3.38 5.76 8.40
C PRO A 133 3.60 7.24 8.75
N HIS A 134 4.77 7.63 9.28
CA HIS A 134 5.13 9.04 9.46
C HIS A 134 5.40 9.80 8.16
N SER A 135 5.64 9.09 7.06
CA SER A 135 5.94 9.71 5.78
C SER A 135 4.67 9.88 4.94
N THR A 136 4.46 11.04 4.31
CA THR A 136 3.36 11.26 3.37
C THR A 136 3.47 10.31 2.16
N ILE A 137 4.70 9.91 1.81
CA ILE A 137 4.99 8.97 0.72
C ILE A 137 4.35 7.60 0.97
N PHE A 138 4.28 7.16 2.23
CA PHE A 138 3.56 5.94 2.62
C PHE A 138 2.11 5.97 2.10
N TYR A 139 1.40 7.09 2.30
CA TYR A 139 0.01 7.24 1.88
C TYR A 139 -0.14 7.34 0.37
N ASN A 140 0.84 7.94 -0.32
CA ASN A 140 0.84 7.97 -1.77
C ASN A 140 0.93 6.55 -2.36
N ILE A 141 1.83 5.72 -1.81
CA ILE A 141 2.04 4.32 -2.22
C ILE A 141 0.83 3.46 -1.86
N HIS A 142 0.42 3.42 -0.59
CA HIS A 142 -0.67 2.54 -0.17
C HIS A 142 -2.03 3.01 -0.69
N GLY A 143 -2.21 4.31 -0.91
CA GLY A 143 -3.39 4.83 -1.61
C GLY A 143 -3.48 4.34 -3.06
N MET A 144 -2.34 4.26 -3.76
CA MET A 144 -2.28 3.69 -5.12
C MET A 144 -2.58 2.18 -5.11
N ILE A 145 -2.02 1.43 -4.15
CA ILE A 145 -2.31 0.00 -3.98
C ILE A 145 -3.79 -0.23 -3.67
N GLU A 146 -4.41 0.61 -2.82
CA GLU A 146 -5.84 0.55 -2.56
C GLU A 146 -6.67 0.81 -3.84
N GLN A 147 -6.25 1.74 -4.71
CA GLN A 147 -6.92 1.94 -6.01
C GLN A 147 -6.81 0.71 -6.91
N TRP A 148 -5.64 0.05 -6.95
CA TRP A 148 -5.46 -1.21 -7.67
C TRP A 148 -6.37 -2.32 -7.11
N TYR A 149 -6.49 -2.41 -5.78
CA TYR A 149 -7.38 -3.36 -5.14
C TYR A 149 -8.86 -3.10 -5.48
N GLN A 150 -9.30 -1.85 -5.43
CA GLN A 150 -10.66 -1.48 -5.84
C GLN A 150 -10.93 -1.75 -7.33
N ASN A 151 -9.93 -1.55 -8.21
CA ASN A 151 -10.04 -1.90 -9.63
C ASN A 151 -10.27 -3.41 -9.80
N TRP A 152 -9.55 -4.24 -9.04
CA TRP A 152 -9.78 -5.67 -8.99
C TRP A 152 -11.19 -6.02 -8.50
N GLU A 153 -11.66 -5.44 -7.39
CA GLU A 153 -13.02 -5.68 -6.88
C GLU A 153 -14.08 -5.35 -7.93
N ARG A 154 -13.93 -4.20 -8.62
CA ARG A 154 -14.80 -3.80 -9.74
C ARG A 154 -14.77 -4.82 -10.88
N ALA A 155 -13.58 -5.25 -11.32
CA ALA A 155 -13.44 -6.22 -12.40
C ALA A 155 -14.10 -7.57 -12.06
N LYS A 156 -13.97 -8.04 -10.81
CA LYS A 156 -14.63 -9.27 -10.33
C LYS A 156 -16.15 -9.10 -10.19
N GLY A 157 -16.61 -7.96 -9.68
CA GLY A 157 -18.03 -7.62 -9.54
C GLY A 157 -18.75 -7.47 -10.89
N LEU A 158 -18.09 -6.90 -11.90
CA LEU A 158 -18.61 -6.80 -13.26
C LEU A 158 -18.80 -8.20 -13.90
N ARG A 159 -17.95 -9.18 -13.58
CA ARG A 159 -18.18 -10.57 -14.02
C ARG A 159 -19.34 -11.24 -13.29
N LEU A 160 -19.53 -11.01 -11.98
CA LEU A 160 -20.67 -11.58 -11.25
C LEU A 160 -22.02 -11.06 -11.79
N ASN A 161 -22.07 -9.80 -12.23
CA ASN A 161 -23.26 -9.22 -12.85
C ASN A 161 -23.43 -9.61 -14.33
N SER A 162 -22.34 -9.74 -15.09
CA SER A 162 -22.37 -10.18 -16.49
C SER A 162 -22.80 -11.65 -16.65
N VAL A 163 -22.33 -12.55 -15.77
CA VAL A 163 -22.72 -13.97 -15.77
C VAL A 163 -24.19 -14.16 -15.38
N ARG A 164 -24.75 -13.31 -14.51
CA ARG A 164 -26.19 -13.32 -14.18
C ARG A 164 -27.08 -12.72 -15.29
N GLY A 165 -26.55 -11.81 -16.11
CA GLY A 165 -27.26 -11.21 -17.24
C GLY A 165 -27.32 -12.09 -18.49
N ALA A 166 -26.37 -13.03 -18.67
CA ALA A 166 -26.29 -13.88 -19.85
C ALA A 166 -27.28 -15.07 -19.85
N LYS A 167 -27.93 -15.39 -18.72
CA LYS A 167 -28.81 -16.57 -18.61
C LYS A 167 -30.29 -16.30 -18.90
N LYS A 168 -30.66 -15.12 -19.42
CA LYS A 168 -32.07 -14.71 -19.65
C LYS A 168 -32.40 -14.36 -21.10
N ARG A 169 -31.69 -14.93 -22.06
CA ARG A 169 -31.98 -14.76 -23.50
C ARG A 169 -31.81 -16.08 -24.24
N ASP A 170 -32.65 -17.05 -23.92
CA ASP A 170 -33.07 -18.06 -24.89
C ASP A 170 -34.27 -18.84 -24.34
N SER A 171 -35.46 -18.29 -24.60
CA SER A 171 -36.70 -19.06 -24.69
C SER A 171 -37.84 -18.13 -25.09
N GLY A 172 -38.31 -18.27 -26.33
CA GLY A 172 -39.72 -17.97 -26.65
C GLY A 172 -40.00 -16.79 -27.58
N LEU A 173 -39.65 -16.95 -28.86
CA LEU A 173 -40.45 -16.42 -29.96
C LEU A 173 -41.80 -17.16 -29.98
N THR A 174 -42.91 -16.52 -29.58
CA THR A 174 -44.27 -16.79 -30.08
C THR A 174 -45.25 -15.69 -29.68
N GLY A 175 -46.01 -15.14 -30.65
CA GLY A 175 -47.40 -14.65 -30.51
C GLY A 175 -47.60 -13.27 -29.86
N ARG A 176 -47.89 -12.19 -30.60
CA ARG A 176 -49.17 -11.81 -31.25
C ARG A 176 -50.25 -11.25 -30.29
N ARG A 177 -50.36 -9.91 -30.32
CA ARG A 177 -51.55 -9.01 -30.34
C ARG A 177 -52.59 -8.96 -29.19
N THR A 178 -53.09 -7.71 -29.08
CA THR A 178 -54.42 -7.18 -28.64
C THR A 178 -54.75 -7.01 -27.14
N GLY A 179 -54.82 -5.73 -26.73
CA GLY A 179 -56.06 -5.03 -26.35
C GLY A 179 -56.78 -5.43 -25.05
N GLY A 180 -57.03 -4.46 -24.17
CA GLY A 180 -58.04 -4.61 -23.11
C GLY A 180 -57.89 -3.68 -21.92
N LEU A 181 -58.74 -2.66 -21.87
CA LEU A 181 -59.00 -1.78 -20.73
C LEU A 181 -59.58 -2.54 -19.52
N ARG A 182 -59.37 -1.97 -18.33
CA ARG A 182 -60.28 -1.82 -17.15
C ARG A 182 -59.67 -2.28 -15.83
N GLY A 183 -59.99 -1.53 -14.78
CA GLY A 183 -60.33 -2.11 -13.48
C GLY A 183 -59.53 -1.62 -12.30
N ALA A 184 -60.10 -0.66 -11.59
CA ALA A 184 -59.67 -0.16 -10.29
C ALA A 184 -59.83 -1.19 -9.14
N ALA A 185 -59.35 -0.78 -7.96
CA ALA A 185 -59.62 -1.28 -6.60
C ALA A 185 -58.58 -2.27 -6.02
N ARG A 186 -58.29 -2.35 -4.72
CA ARG A 186 -58.50 -1.57 -3.48
C ARG A 186 -57.93 -2.45 -2.34
N ARG A 187 -57.40 -1.83 -1.26
CA ARG A 187 -57.12 -2.38 0.11
C ARG A 187 -55.98 -3.42 0.25
N LYS A 188 -54.92 -3.12 1.03
CA LYS A 188 -54.74 -3.13 2.51
C LYS A 188 -54.71 -4.52 3.14
N SER A 189 -53.85 -4.62 4.18
CA SER A 189 -53.72 -5.67 5.21
C SER A 189 -52.77 -6.83 4.84
N LYS A 190 -51.96 -7.43 5.73
CA LYS A 190 -51.55 -7.19 7.12
C LYS A 190 -50.50 -8.27 7.43
N LEU A 191 -49.46 -7.84 8.14
CA LEU A 191 -48.62 -8.57 9.09
C LEU A 191 -49.00 -10.05 9.38
N LEU A 192 -48.04 -10.97 9.27
CA LEU A 192 -47.89 -12.11 10.19
C LEU A 192 -46.46 -12.67 10.17
N ARG A 193 -45.83 -12.57 11.34
CA ARG A 193 -44.63 -13.30 11.78
C ARG A 193 -44.92 -14.80 11.75
N ARG A 194 -43.92 -15.64 11.48
CA ARG A 194 -43.71 -16.88 12.25
C ARG A 194 -42.29 -17.39 12.15
N SER A 195 -41.73 -17.59 13.34
CA SER A 195 -40.45 -18.20 13.67
C SER A 195 -40.45 -19.68 13.31
N GLY A 196 -39.29 -20.18 12.86
CA GLY A 196 -39.01 -21.61 12.71
C GLY A 196 -37.64 -21.93 13.29
N ALA A 197 -37.63 -22.37 14.55
CA ALA A 197 -36.47 -22.95 15.21
C ALA A 197 -36.30 -24.41 14.75
N GLY A 198 -35.12 -24.76 14.26
CA GLY A 198 -34.73 -26.12 13.88
C GLY A 198 -33.47 -26.55 14.64
N LYS A 199 -33.67 -27.52 15.55
CA LYS A 199 -32.72 -28.12 16.48
C LYS A 199 -31.63 -28.97 15.80
N LEU A 200 -30.44 -28.90 16.39
CA LEU A 200 -29.56 -30.00 16.82
C LEU A 200 -29.28 -31.18 15.85
N ARG A 201 -28.00 -31.40 15.53
CA ARG A 201 -27.39 -32.74 15.69
C ARG A 201 -25.86 -32.66 15.84
N ARG A 202 -25.41 -33.09 17.03
CA ARG A 202 -24.02 -33.43 17.38
C ARG A 202 -23.60 -34.68 16.58
N ARG A 203 -22.36 -34.74 16.12
CA ARG A 203 -21.63 -36.01 16.00
C ARG A 203 -20.16 -35.82 16.35
N VAL A 204 -19.71 -36.67 17.26
CA VAL A 204 -18.39 -36.79 17.87
C VAL A 204 -17.70 -38.03 17.27
N GLY A 205 -16.39 -37.96 17.10
CA GLY A 205 -15.46 -39.05 16.74
C GLY A 205 -14.28 -38.44 15.95
N GLY A 206 -13.06 -38.29 16.48
CA GLY A 206 -12.11 -39.35 16.89
C GLY A 206 -11.42 -39.90 15.63
N LYS A 207 -10.11 -39.97 15.42
CA LYS A 207 -8.88 -39.95 16.25
C LYS A 207 -7.66 -39.77 15.28
N PRO A 208 -6.38 -39.79 15.74
CA PRO A 208 -5.24 -39.09 15.13
C PRO A 208 -4.41 -39.92 14.13
N GLY A 209 -3.61 -39.23 13.32
CA GLY A 209 -2.53 -39.80 12.52
C GLY A 209 -1.31 -38.89 12.53
N GLN A 210 -0.27 -39.30 13.26
CA GLN A 210 1.10 -38.81 13.14
C GLN A 210 1.71 -39.35 11.85
N THR A 211 2.45 -38.53 11.11
CA THR A 211 3.66 -38.99 10.40
C THR A 211 4.67 -37.85 10.31
N THR A 212 5.86 -38.18 10.79
CA THR A 212 7.11 -37.42 10.77
C THR A 212 7.68 -37.34 9.35
N GLY A 213 8.32 -36.23 9.02
CA GLY A 213 8.89 -35.99 7.68
C GLY A 213 9.97 -34.93 7.70
N ASN A 214 11.10 -35.29 8.27
CA ASN A 214 12.31 -34.49 8.43
C ASN A 214 13.02 -34.31 7.06
N ARG A 215 13.11 -33.08 6.53
CA ARG A 215 14.07 -32.74 5.47
C ARG A 215 14.69 -31.36 5.71
N LYS A 216 16.02 -31.37 5.84
CA LYS A 216 16.89 -30.20 6.01
C LYS A 216 16.82 -29.28 4.79
N PRO A 217 16.89 -27.94 4.96
CA PRO A 217 16.86 -26.98 3.87
C PRO A 217 18.23 -26.83 3.20
N GLY A 218 18.25 -26.83 1.87
CA GLY A 218 19.37 -26.33 1.09
C GLY A 218 19.46 -24.81 1.25
N LYS A 219 20.65 -24.30 1.61
CA LYS A 219 20.97 -22.87 1.65
C LYS A 219 20.86 -22.29 0.24
N VAL A 220 19.76 -21.61 -0.06
CA VAL A 220 19.70 -20.61 -1.13
C VAL A 220 19.87 -19.25 -0.46
N LYS A 221 20.91 -18.50 -0.87
CA LYS A 221 21.13 -17.12 -0.43
C LYS A 221 20.00 -16.26 -1.02
N GLY A 222 18.93 -16.06 -0.25
CA GLY A 222 17.82 -15.17 -0.54
C GLY A 222 17.97 -13.84 0.18
N ASN A 223 17.51 -12.78 -0.46
CA ASN A 223 17.88 -11.39 -0.26
C ASN A 223 17.73 -10.86 1.18
N LEU A 224 18.77 -10.12 1.56
CA LEU A 224 18.91 -9.34 2.78
C LEU A 224 17.94 -8.14 2.76
N TRP A 225 16.67 -8.37 3.06
CA TRP A 225 15.77 -7.28 3.43
C TRP A 225 16.18 -6.79 4.81
N MET A 226 16.44 -5.48 4.87
CA MET A 226 17.45 -4.89 5.73
C MET A 226 17.06 -4.88 7.21
N ARG A 227 17.95 -5.43 8.04
CA ARG A 227 18.17 -4.86 9.38
C ARG A 227 18.64 -3.40 9.17
N PRO A 228 18.27 -2.44 10.04
CA PRO A 228 18.79 -1.08 9.93
C PRO A 228 20.32 -1.15 9.88
N ALA A 229 20.90 -0.75 8.75
CA ALA A 229 22.33 -0.58 8.66
C ALA A 229 22.71 0.48 9.70
N ALA A 230 23.48 0.08 10.71
CA ALA A 230 24.14 1.04 11.59
C ALA A 230 24.87 2.06 10.70
N ARG A 231 24.55 3.35 10.89
CA ARG A 231 25.14 4.48 10.18
C ARG A 231 26.65 4.27 10.01
N PRO A 232 27.22 4.28 8.80
CA PRO A 232 28.66 4.49 8.68
C PRO A 232 28.94 5.93 9.11
N GLN A 233 29.54 6.12 10.28
CA GLN A 233 30.19 7.38 10.59
C GLN A 233 31.33 7.57 9.59
N LEU A 234 31.20 8.59 8.74
CA LEU A 234 32.31 9.14 7.96
C LEU A 234 33.37 9.66 8.94
N ARG A 235 34.31 8.78 9.31
CA ARG A 235 35.53 9.13 10.03
C ARG A 235 36.46 9.84 9.06
N ILE A 236 36.40 11.17 9.05
CA ILE A 236 37.44 12.01 8.44
C ILE A 236 38.73 11.74 9.23
N LYS A 237 39.67 11.00 8.64
CA LYS A 237 41.04 10.88 9.14
C LYS A 237 41.72 12.24 8.95
N GLY A 238 41.86 12.99 10.04
CA GLY A 238 42.81 14.09 10.12
C GLY A 238 44.24 13.54 9.96
N GLY A 239 44.93 14.00 8.93
CA GLY A 239 46.37 13.82 8.76
C GLY A 239 47.09 15.07 9.26
N GLU A 240 47.78 14.94 10.39
CA GLU A 240 48.74 15.93 10.87
C GLU A 240 50.12 15.73 10.21
N GLY A 241 50.72 16.84 9.80
CA GLY A 241 52.16 17.08 9.93
C GLY A 241 53.02 16.97 8.67
N LYS A 242 53.45 18.11 8.11
CA LYS A 242 54.79 18.70 8.38
C LYS A 242 55.08 19.95 7.52
N THR A 243 55.24 21.07 8.25
CA THR A 243 56.20 22.18 8.10
C THR A 243 56.88 22.46 6.75
N ALA A 244 56.71 23.69 6.26
CA ALA A 244 57.80 24.52 5.75
C ALA A 244 57.49 26.01 5.97
N SER A 245 58.55 26.74 6.30
CA SER A 245 58.56 28.09 6.88
C SER A 245 58.69 29.19 5.84
N ALA A 246 58.41 30.42 6.29
CA ALA A 246 58.86 31.72 5.81
C ALA A 246 58.15 32.38 4.60
N ALA A 247 57.39 33.45 4.88
CA ALA A 247 57.84 34.82 4.57
C ALA A 247 56.90 35.86 5.24
N LYS A 248 57.51 36.74 6.05
CA LYS A 248 56.92 37.97 6.60
C LYS A 248 56.75 39.01 5.48
N ARG A 249 55.66 39.79 5.48
CA ARG A 249 55.61 41.29 5.56
C ARG A 249 54.25 41.88 5.11
N PRO A 250 53.93 43.16 5.43
CA PRO A 250 52.71 43.48 6.20
C PRO A 250 51.68 44.40 5.51
N LEU A 251 50.56 44.59 6.24
CA LEU A 251 49.71 45.79 6.38
C LEU A 251 49.23 46.53 5.12
N THR A 252 47.91 46.63 4.98
CA THR A 252 47.23 47.95 4.98
C THR A 252 45.73 47.80 5.20
N ALA A 253 45.25 48.48 6.23
CA ALA A 253 43.85 48.79 6.43
C ALA A 253 43.45 49.91 5.45
N ARG A 254 42.26 49.81 4.84
CA ARG A 254 41.56 51.00 4.33
C ARG A 254 40.05 50.88 4.49
N ARG A 255 39.57 51.69 5.42
CA ARG A 255 38.19 52.11 5.69
C ARG A 255 37.83 53.20 4.67
N LEU A 256 36.57 53.25 4.21
CA LEU A 256 35.80 54.40 3.68
C LEU A 256 34.45 53.81 3.19
N ALA A 257 33.31 53.94 3.89
CA ALA A 257 32.42 55.10 4.01
C ALA A 257 32.04 55.73 2.66
N GLY A 258 30.75 55.67 2.30
CA GLY A 258 30.19 56.38 1.14
C GLY A 258 28.67 56.21 0.98
N ARG A 259 27.91 57.11 1.60
CA ARG A 259 26.47 57.38 1.36
C ARG A 259 26.23 57.85 -0.08
N GLY A 260 25.04 57.62 -0.62
CA GLY A 260 24.53 58.38 -1.77
C GLY A 260 23.13 57.99 -2.24
N ARG A 261 22.09 58.59 -1.65
CA ARG A 261 20.75 58.74 -2.26
C ARG A 261 20.84 59.61 -3.51
N ARG A 262 20.06 59.29 -4.55
CA ARG A 262 19.38 60.30 -5.39
C ARG A 262 18.24 59.68 -6.19
N THR A 263 17.03 60.14 -5.90
CA THR A 263 15.81 60.11 -6.73
C THR A 263 15.77 61.37 -7.61
N ILE A 264 14.79 61.41 -8.53
CA ILE A 264 14.22 62.53 -9.34
C ILE A 264 14.47 62.33 -10.86
N PRO A 265 13.54 62.73 -11.76
CA PRO A 265 12.20 63.32 -11.55
C PRO A 265 11.03 62.38 -11.84
#